data_AF-A0A7X6PTQ6-F1
#
_entry.id   AF-A0A7X6PTQ6-F1
#
_cell.length_a   1.000
_cell.length_b   1.000
_cell.length_c   1.000
_cell.angle_alpha   90.00
_cell.angle_beta   90.00
_cell.angle_gamma   90.00
#
_symmetry.space_group_name_H-M   'P 1'
#
loop_
_entity.id
_entity.type
_entity.pdbx_description
1 polymer ?
#
loop_
_entity_poly.entity_id
_entity_poly.type
_entity_poly.pdbx_seq_one_letter_code
_entity_poly.pdbx_strand_id
1 'polypeptide(L)'
;MKTCPNGHSVPDNAAYCTLCGAPILQAAQQPPVGAVPNQQPPYQQPPPYQQPPPYQQPPPYQQPPYQQQRPLTGFRGQIRSPGMVILLTIVTCGIYGIIWMYSISEEINAVLGDNEATNSLYPILGLITCGVFTIIWMSQVDKAMMEVDRRRGFYSESKFLVWILLTIFLGIGLFMVQYDVQSRLNALYEGRFA
;
A
#
# COMPACT_ATOMS: atom_id res chain seq x y z
N MET A 1 12.49 -30.10 -48.24
CA MET A 1 12.10 -30.10 -46.82
C MET A 1 13.04 -29.16 -46.07
N LYS A 2 12.50 -28.20 -45.32
CA LYS A 2 13.29 -27.28 -44.48
C LYS A 2 13.36 -27.81 -43.06
N THR A 3 14.46 -27.54 -42.37
CA THR A 3 14.61 -27.91 -40.97
C THR A 3 14.30 -26.71 -40.10
N CYS A 4 13.43 -26.88 -39.11
CA CYS A 4 13.16 -25.83 -38.14
C CYS A 4 14.37 -25.62 -37.22
N PRO A 5 14.47 -24.48 -36.50
CA PRO A 5 15.58 -24.20 -35.58
C PRO A 5 15.77 -25.28 -34.49
N ASN A 6 14.70 -26.01 -34.16
CA ASN A 6 14.69 -27.09 -33.17
C ASN A 6 14.95 -28.49 -33.79
N GLY A 7 15.37 -28.58 -35.05
CA GLY A 7 15.88 -29.82 -35.66
C GLY A 7 14.84 -30.73 -36.32
N HIS A 8 13.56 -30.36 -36.38
CA HIS A 8 12.52 -31.14 -37.06
C HIS A 8 12.40 -30.79 -38.54
N SER A 9 12.13 -31.79 -39.38
CA SER A 9 11.85 -31.62 -40.81
C SER A 9 10.43 -31.11 -41.04
N VAL A 10 10.29 -30.04 -41.82
CA VAL A 10 9.02 -29.34 -42.11
C VAL A 10 8.88 -29.15 -43.64
N PRO A 11 7.67 -29.22 -44.21
CA PRO A 11 7.43 -28.94 -45.62
C PRO A 11 7.88 -27.54 -46.05
N ASP A 12 8.34 -27.40 -47.31
CA ASP A 12 9.09 -26.23 -47.79
C ASP A 12 8.30 -24.91 -47.81
N ASN A 13 6.96 -25.00 -47.75
CA ASN A 13 6.02 -23.88 -47.73
C ASN A 13 5.45 -23.55 -46.34
N ALA A 14 5.90 -24.24 -45.28
CA ALA A 14 5.38 -23.97 -43.95
C ALA A 14 5.98 -22.68 -43.35
N ALA A 15 5.10 -21.81 -42.85
CA ALA A 15 5.48 -20.60 -42.13
C ALA A 15 5.87 -20.89 -40.66
N TYR A 16 5.40 -22.00 -40.09
CA TYR A 16 5.67 -22.43 -38.72
C TYR A 16 5.82 -23.96 -38.65
N CYS A 17 6.62 -24.43 -37.70
CA CYS A 17 6.78 -25.87 -37.44
C CYS A 17 5.56 -26.42 -36.70
N THR A 18 4.93 -27.47 -37.22
CA THR A 18 3.73 -28.09 -36.63
C THR A 18 4.00 -28.90 -35.37
N LEU A 19 5.26 -29.27 -35.10
CA LEU A 19 5.65 -30.05 -33.92
C LEU A 19 6.08 -29.18 -32.74
N CYS A 20 6.78 -28.07 -33.00
CA CYS A 20 7.34 -27.22 -31.93
C CYS A 20 6.87 -25.75 -31.97
N GLY A 21 6.09 -25.34 -32.98
CA GLY A 21 5.51 -24.00 -33.09
C GLY A 21 6.48 -22.88 -33.52
N ALA A 22 7.75 -23.18 -33.76
CA ALA A 22 8.74 -22.16 -34.13
C ALA A 22 8.53 -21.62 -35.57
N PRO A 23 8.66 -20.31 -35.82
CA PRO A 23 8.50 -19.71 -37.15
C PRO A 23 9.71 -19.99 -38.05
N ILE A 24 9.47 -20.27 -39.34
CA ILE A 24 10.50 -20.50 -40.36
C ILE A 24 10.73 -19.18 -41.12
N LEU A 25 11.81 -18.46 -40.81
CA LEU A 25 12.14 -17.19 -41.46
C LEU A 25 12.54 -17.45 -42.93
N GLN A 26 11.74 -16.97 -43.90
CA GLN A 26 12.10 -16.95 -45.32
C GLN A 26 12.74 -15.60 -45.66
N ALA A 27 13.96 -15.60 -46.19
CA ALA A 27 14.65 -14.40 -46.65
C ALA A 27 14.10 -13.96 -48.02
N ALA A 28 13.38 -12.84 -48.08
CA ALA A 28 12.95 -12.22 -49.32
C ALA A 28 14.09 -11.38 -49.92
N GLN A 29 14.46 -11.63 -51.18
CA GLN A 29 15.42 -10.84 -51.96
C GLN A 29 14.70 -9.63 -52.63
N GLN A 30 15.33 -8.45 -52.62
CA GLN A 30 14.85 -7.19 -53.20
C GLN A 30 15.00 -7.12 -54.73
N PRO A 31 14.21 -6.29 -55.45
CA PRO A 31 14.56 -5.82 -56.80
C PRO A 31 14.73 -4.27 -56.92
N PRO A 32 15.48 -3.76 -57.93
CA PRO A 32 15.73 -2.32 -58.14
C PRO A 32 14.86 -1.65 -59.23
N VAL A 33 15.07 -0.33 -59.33
CA VAL A 33 14.32 0.81 -59.91
C VAL A 33 14.02 0.77 -61.44
N GLY A 34 12.81 1.21 -61.86
CA GLY A 34 12.60 1.96 -63.12
C GLY A 34 11.33 1.70 -63.97
N ALA A 35 10.55 2.78 -64.22
CA ALA A 35 9.57 3.05 -65.30
C ALA A 35 8.08 2.57 -65.19
N VAL A 36 7.17 3.50 -65.54
CA VAL A 36 5.68 3.55 -65.44
C VAL A 36 5.03 3.44 -66.86
N PRO A 37 3.69 3.52 -67.10
CA PRO A 37 2.46 3.17 -66.35
C PRO A 37 1.42 2.39 -67.21
N ASN A 38 0.36 1.78 -66.64
CA ASN A 38 -1.00 1.95 -67.21
C ASN A 38 -2.13 1.69 -66.21
N GLN A 39 -3.28 2.31 -66.48
CA GLN A 39 -4.30 2.79 -65.56
C GLN A 39 -5.54 1.87 -65.48
N GLN A 40 -6.23 1.88 -64.32
CA GLN A 40 -7.66 1.56 -64.22
C GLN A 40 -8.40 2.59 -63.32
N PRO A 41 -9.68 2.91 -63.59
CA PRO A 41 -10.42 4.04 -63.02
C PRO A 41 -10.94 3.83 -61.58
N PRO A 42 -11.39 4.91 -60.89
CA PRO A 42 -11.39 4.99 -59.43
C PRO A 42 -12.66 4.41 -58.82
N TYR A 43 -12.51 3.38 -57.99
CA TYR A 43 -13.51 3.03 -56.97
C TYR A 43 -13.27 3.93 -55.75
N GLN A 44 -14.23 4.79 -55.42
CA GLN A 44 -14.20 5.58 -54.18
C GLN A 44 -14.39 4.64 -52.99
N GLN A 45 -13.35 4.47 -52.19
CA GLN A 45 -13.41 3.78 -50.90
C GLN A 45 -14.07 4.69 -49.85
N PRO A 46 -14.91 4.16 -48.94
CA PRO A 46 -15.44 4.93 -47.81
C PRO A 46 -14.29 5.37 -46.88
N PRO A 47 -14.45 6.48 -46.14
CA PRO A 47 -13.39 7.02 -45.31
C PRO A 47 -12.92 5.98 -44.27
N PRO A 48 -11.61 5.89 -44.02
CA PRO A 48 -11.09 4.94 -43.04
C PRO A 48 -11.67 5.27 -41.66
N TYR A 49 -12.26 4.27 -41.02
CA TYR A 49 -12.60 4.35 -39.61
C TYR A 49 -11.33 4.70 -38.84
N GLN A 50 -11.30 5.90 -38.25
CA GLN A 50 -10.22 6.29 -37.34
C GLN A 50 -10.27 5.35 -36.14
N GLN A 51 -9.20 4.58 -35.96
CA GLN A 51 -9.01 3.80 -34.74
C GLN A 51 -8.99 4.76 -33.54
N PRO A 52 -9.78 4.51 -32.48
CA PRO A 52 -9.65 5.28 -31.26
C PRO A 52 -8.21 5.15 -30.72
N PRO A 53 -7.67 6.22 -30.12
CA PRO A 53 -6.30 6.21 -29.63
C PRO A 53 -6.10 5.03 -28.67
N PRO A 54 -4.93 4.36 -28.70
CA PRO A 54 -4.64 3.29 -27.78
C PRO A 54 -4.84 3.81 -26.35
N TYR A 55 -5.65 3.09 -25.57
CA TYR A 55 -5.82 3.36 -24.15
C TYR A 55 -4.43 3.41 -23.52
N GLN A 56 -3.99 4.62 -23.16
CA GLN A 56 -2.80 4.79 -22.35
C GLN A 56 -3.14 4.19 -20.99
N GLN A 57 -2.44 3.11 -20.64
CA GLN A 57 -2.50 2.59 -19.28
C GLN A 57 -2.18 3.75 -18.33
N PRO A 58 -3.01 3.99 -17.30
CA PRO A 58 -2.68 5.00 -16.31
C PRO A 58 -1.28 4.68 -15.76
N PRO A 59 -0.43 5.70 -15.53
CA PRO A 59 0.89 5.48 -14.99
C PRO A 59 0.76 4.60 -13.74
N PRO A 60 1.63 3.58 -13.57
CA PRO A 60 1.61 2.78 -12.36
C PRO A 60 1.68 3.75 -11.18
N TYR A 61 0.73 3.62 -10.25
CA TYR A 61 0.67 4.46 -9.06
C TYR A 61 2.07 4.51 -8.45
N GLN A 62 2.73 5.65 -8.59
CA GLN A 62 4.03 5.88 -8.00
C GLN A 62 3.79 5.97 -6.51
N GLN A 63 4.07 4.88 -5.82
CA GLN A 63 4.12 4.87 -4.36
C GLN A 63 5.12 5.98 -3.95
N PRO A 64 4.75 6.85 -2.99
CA PRO A 64 5.67 7.85 -2.48
C PRO A 64 6.97 7.17 -2.03
N PRO A 65 8.13 7.83 -2.19
CA PRO A 65 9.43 7.23 -1.96
C PRO A 65 9.43 6.55 -0.60
N TYR A 66 9.65 5.24 -0.62
CA TYR A 66 9.84 4.39 0.54
C TYR A 66 10.99 4.98 1.36
N GLN A 67 10.63 5.78 2.37
CA GLN A 67 11.56 6.10 3.45
C GLN A 67 12.13 4.78 3.94
N GLN A 68 13.45 4.67 3.99
CA GLN A 68 14.17 3.49 4.47
C GLN A 68 13.56 3.03 5.81
N GLN A 69 12.67 2.05 5.74
CA GLN A 69 12.09 1.44 6.92
C GLN A 69 13.17 0.59 7.53
N ARG A 70 13.85 1.14 8.54
CA ARG A 70 14.69 0.31 9.40
C ARG A 70 13.77 -0.72 10.06
N PRO A 71 14.06 -2.02 9.93
CA PRO A 71 13.24 -3.04 10.59
C PRO A 71 13.24 -2.75 12.09
N LEU A 72 12.05 -2.64 12.67
CA LEU A 72 11.85 -2.37 14.09
C LEU A 72 12.26 -3.60 14.90
N THR A 73 13.54 -3.67 15.27
CA THR A 73 14.13 -4.77 16.04
C THR A 73 14.82 -4.21 17.28
N GLY A 74 14.64 -4.89 18.43
CA GLY A 74 15.32 -4.52 19.68
C GLY A 74 14.73 -3.33 20.45
N PHE A 75 13.64 -2.70 19.99
CA PHE A 75 12.93 -1.69 20.77
C PHE A 75 12.25 -2.32 21.99
N ARG A 76 12.53 -1.75 23.18
CA ARG A 76 11.91 -2.14 24.44
C ARG A 76 11.26 -0.91 25.05
N GLY A 77 9.93 -0.96 25.19
CA GLY A 77 9.17 0.02 25.95
C GLY A 77 8.52 -0.62 27.18
N GLN A 78 7.64 0.13 27.82
CA GLN A 78 6.97 -0.34 29.01
C GLN A 78 5.82 -1.28 28.62
N ILE A 79 5.97 -2.56 28.98
CA ILE A 79 4.91 -3.56 28.80
C ILE A 79 3.82 -3.27 29.84
N ARG A 80 2.59 -3.04 29.35
CA ARG A 80 1.42 -2.79 30.21
C ARG A 80 0.28 -3.69 29.75
N SER A 81 -0.39 -4.39 30.66
CA SER A 81 -1.56 -5.16 30.27
C SER A 81 -2.68 -4.22 29.79
N PRO A 82 -3.25 -4.40 28.58
CA PRO A 82 -4.27 -3.50 28.04
C PRO A 82 -5.51 -3.38 28.95
N GLY A 83 -5.89 -4.48 29.60
CA GLY A 83 -6.99 -4.50 30.57
C GLY A 83 -6.73 -3.62 31.80
N MET A 84 -5.51 -3.61 32.35
CA MET A 84 -5.18 -2.71 33.46
C MET A 84 -5.17 -1.24 33.04
N VAL A 85 -4.71 -0.93 31.82
CA VAL A 85 -4.76 0.45 31.32
C VAL A 85 -6.19 0.97 31.31
N ILE A 86 -7.13 0.17 30.78
CA ILE A 86 -8.56 0.50 30.76
C ILE A 86 -9.13 0.60 32.18
N LEU A 87 -8.82 -0.37 33.04
CA LEU A 87 -9.29 -0.38 34.43
C LEU A 87 -8.83 0.87 35.17
N LEU A 88 -7.55 1.23 35.05
CA LEU A 88 -7.01 2.44 35.67
C LEU A 88 -7.63 3.71 35.08
N THR A 89 -7.90 3.74 33.78
CA THR A 89 -8.64 4.85 33.15
C THR A 89 -10.04 5.00 33.76
N ILE A 90 -10.76 3.91 34.01
CA ILE A 90 -12.09 3.96 34.64
C ILE A 90 -12.00 4.39 36.11
N VAL A 91 -11.10 3.77 36.88
CA VAL A 91 -10.92 4.03 38.32
C VAL A 91 -10.48 5.47 38.59
N THR A 92 -9.68 6.05 37.70
CA THR A 92 -9.20 7.45 37.80
C THR A 92 -10.10 8.46 37.08
N CYS A 93 -11.32 8.08 36.69
CA CYS A 93 -12.27 8.94 35.98
C CYS A 93 -11.69 9.58 34.70
N GLY A 94 -10.91 8.84 33.94
CA GLY A 94 -10.32 9.26 32.67
C GLY A 94 -8.95 9.93 32.78
N ILE A 95 -8.51 10.34 33.97
CA ILE A 95 -7.24 11.06 34.16
C ILE A 95 -6.05 10.20 33.72
N TYR A 96 -6.03 8.92 34.14
CA TYR A 96 -4.98 7.99 33.72
C TYR A 96 -4.96 7.78 32.20
N GLY A 97 -6.13 7.79 31.55
CA GLY A 97 -6.23 7.65 30.10
C GLY A 97 -5.48 8.77 29.37
N ILE A 98 -5.54 10.00 29.87
CA ILE A 98 -4.83 11.15 29.28
C ILE A 98 -3.31 11.01 29.47
N ILE A 99 -2.88 10.61 30.67
CA ILE A 99 -1.45 10.35 30.96
C ILE A 99 -0.92 9.22 30.08
N TRP A 100 -1.72 8.17 29.88
CA TRP A 100 -1.39 7.08 28.98
C TRP A 100 -1.26 7.55 27.53
N MET A 101 -2.19 8.38 27.03
CA MET A 101 -2.12 8.93 25.66
C MET A 101 -0.84 9.76 25.44
N TYR A 102 -0.47 10.58 26.42
CA TYR A 102 0.81 11.33 26.40
C TYR A 102 1.99 10.36 26.31
N SER A 103 2.05 9.38 27.22
CA SER A 103 3.16 8.42 27.31
C SER A 103 3.31 7.58 26.04
N ILE A 104 2.19 7.13 25.46
CA ILE A 104 2.19 6.35 24.22
C ILE A 104 2.59 7.17 23.01
N SER A 105 2.25 8.45 22.96
CA SER A 105 2.69 9.33 21.87
C SER A 105 4.22 9.41 21.81
N GLU A 106 4.85 9.61 22.96
CA GLU A 106 6.31 9.64 23.08
C GLU A 106 6.94 8.28 22.76
N GLU A 107 6.35 7.18 23.22
CA GLU A 107 6.81 5.83 22.90
C GLU A 107 6.74 5.54 21.39
N ILE A 108 5.64 5.88 20.73
CA ILE A 108 5.46 5.69 19.29
C ILE A 108 6.46 6.54 18.51
N ASN A 109 6.63 7.80 18.89
CA ASN A 109 7.62 8.70 18.28
C ASN A 109 9.04 8.15 18.42
N ALA A 110 9.40 7.65 19.61
CA ALA A 110 10.69 7.01 19.87
C ALA A 110 10.89 5.75 19.03
N VAL A 111 9.85 4.92 18.88
CA VAL A 111 9.85 3.72 18.04
C VAL A 111 10.07 4.09 16.57
N LEU A 112 9.38 5.12 16.07
CA LEU A 112 9.49 5.55 14.68
C LEU A 112 10.77 6.35 14.39
N GLY A 113 11.45 6.85 15.44
CA GLY A 113 12.56 7.78 15.32
C GLY A 113 12.12 9.13 14.75
N ASP A 114 10.84 9.46 14.89
CA ASP A 114 10.20 10.66 14.35
C ASP A 114 9.42 11.33 15.48
N ASN A 115 9.90 12.50 15.91
CA ASN A 115 9.29 13.26 17.00
C ASN A 115 7.96 13.93 16.62
N GLU A 116 7.59 13.89 15.33
CA GLU A 116 6.37 14.52 14.82
C GLU A 116 5.30 13.51 14.39
N ALA A 117 5.55 12.20 14.53
CA ALA A 117 4.58 11.18 14.13
C ALA A 117 3.28 11.23 14.94
N THR A 118 3.36 11.57 16.23
CA THR A 118 2.22 11.83 17.10
C THR A 118 2.48 13.05 17.99
N ASN A 119 1.54 13.98 18.06
CA ASN A 119 1.61 15.12 18.95
C ASN A 119 1.15 14.77 20.37
N SER A 120 2.10 14.67 21.32
CA SER A 120 1.84 14.29 22.71
C SER A 120 1.03 15.32 23.51
N LEU A 121 0.92 16.57 23.03
CA LEU A 121 0.12 17.62 23.70
C LEU A 121 -1.38 17.53 23.36
N TYR A 122 -1.75 16.89 22.26
CA TYR A 122 -3.14 16.84 21.80
C TYR A 122 -4.11 16.14 22.77
N PRO A 123 -3.74 15.07 23.50
CA PRO A 123 -4.58 14.51 24.54
C PRO A 123 -4.93 15.48 25.67
N ILE A 124 -3.98 16.35 26.05
CA ILE A 124 -4.17 17.35 27.11
C ILE A 124 -5.08 18.47 26.60
N LEU A 125 -4.83 18.97 25.39
CA LEU A 125 -5.70 19.95 24.74
C LEU A 125 -7.11 19.37 24.53
N GLY A 126 -7.22 18.08 24.24
CA GLY A 126 -8.49 17.36 24.07
C GLY A 126 -9.39 17.47 25.29
N LEU A 127 -8.85 17.43 26.50
CA LEU A 127 -9.64 17.65 27.73
C LEU A 127 -10.26 19.05 27.78
N ILE A 128 -9.52 20.07 27.31
CA ILE A 128 -9.95 21.48 27.33
C ILE A 128 -10.94 21.77 26.21
N THR A 129 -10.77 21.15 25.04
CA THR A 129 -11.54 21.43 23.82
C THR A 129 -12.68 20.44 23.57
N CYS A 130 -13.20 19.78 24.60
CA CYS A 130 -14.29 18.81 24.48
C CYS A 130 -13.98 17.65 23.50
N GLY A 131 -12.77 17.10 23.54
CA GLY A 131 -12.38 15.88 22.83
C GLY A 131 -12.01 16.04 21.34
N VAL A 132 -12.15 17.24 20.75
CA VAL A 132 -11.81 17.46 19.32
C VAL A 132 -10.35 17.12 19.03
N PHE A 133 -9.41 17.58 19.85
CA PHE A 133 -7.99 17.25 19.68
C PHE A 133 -7.68 15.77 19.97
N THR A 134 -8.47 15.10 20.82
CA THR A 134 -8.35 13.65 21.03
C THR A 134 -8.68 12.86 19.76
N ILE A 135 -9.65 13.33 18.96
CA ILE A 135 -9.97 12.72 17.66
C ILE A 135 -8.82 12.92 16.66
N ILE A 136 -8.24 14.12 16.61
CA ILE A 136 -7.09 14.38 15.73
C ILE A 136 -5.89 13.51 16.14
N TRP A 137 -5.62 13.42 17.44
CA TRP A 137 -4.59 12.55 17.99
C TRP A 137 -4.79 11.08 17.57
N MET A 138 -6.03 10.59 17.65
CA MET A 138 -6.37 9.23 17.25
C MET A 138 -6.04 8.95 15.77
N SER A 139 -6.19 9.94 14.89
CA SER A 139 -5.80 9.83 13.47
C SER A 139 -4.28 9.75 13.27
N GLN A 140 -3.51 10.43 14.12
CA GLN A 140 -2.04 10.39 14.07
C GLN A 140 -1.53 9.03 14.57
N VAL A 141 -2.06 8.57 15.70
CA VAL A 141 -1.72 7.27 16.27
C VAL A 141 -2.04 6.13 15.30
N ASP A 142 -3.19 6.17 14.61
CA ASP A 142 -3.53 5.16 13.61
C ASP A 142 -2.48 5.11 12.48
N LYS A 143 -2.13 6.27 11.89
CA LYS A 143 -1.11 6.35 10.84
C LYS A 143 0.26 5.89 11.34
N ALA A 144 0.64 6.28 12.54
CA ALA A 144 1.89 5.88 13.16
C ALA A 144 1.93 4.37 13.43
N MET A 145 0.82 3.78 13.89
CA MET A 145 0.70 2.33 14.08
C MET A 145 0.74 1.55 12.77
N MET A 146 0.11 2.05 11.70
CA MET A 146 0.25 1.45 10.37
C MET A 146 1.71 1.49 9.90
N GLU A 147 2.44 2.58 10.15
CA GLU A 147 3.86 2.67 9.85
C GLU A 147 4.70 1.68 10.67
N VAL A 148 4.39 1.52 11.96
CA VAL A 148 5.00 0.50 12.82
C VAL A 148 4.78 -0.90 12.26
N ASP A 149 3.55 -1.24 11.88
CA ASP A 149 3.22 -2.56 11.34
C ASP A 149 3.89 -2.78 9.98
N ARG A 150 3.93 -1.75 9.13
CA ARG A 150 4.61 -1.77 7.84
C ARG A 150 6.11 -2.02 7.99
N ARG A 151 6.77 -1.37 8.95
CA ARG A 151 8.19 -1.60 9.30
C ARG A 151 8.47 -2.99 9.86
N ARG A 152 7.44 -3.67 10.37
CA ARG A 152 7.51 -5.07 10.84
C ARG A 152 7.18 -6.07 9.74
N GLY A 153 6.83 -5.62 8.53
CA GLY A 153 6.48 -6.46 7.39
C GLY A 153 4.99 -6.85 7.32
N PHE A 154 4.13 -6.22 8.12
CA PHE A 154 2.69 -6.46 8.12
C PHE A 154 1.94 -5.36 7.36
N TYR A 155 0.83 -5.73 6.73
CA TYR A 155 -0.13 -4.78 6.20
C TYR A 155 -1.27 -4.61 7.21
N SER A 156 -1.39 -3.42 7.81
CA SER A 156 -2.54 -3.07 8.65
C SER A 156 -3.39 -2.04 7.92
N GLU A 157 -4.68 -2.33 7.85
CA GLU A 157 -5.68 -1.33 7.45
C GLU A 157 -5.83 -0.26 8.55
N SER A 158 -6.32 0.92 8.14
CA SER A 158 -6.66 2.00 9.06
C SER A 158 -7.84 1.62 9.95
N LYS A 159 -7.66 1.73 11.26
CA LYS A 159 -8.70 1.49 12.28
C LYS A 159 -9.34 2.78 12.77
N PHE A 160 -8.85 3.93 12.32
CA PHE A 160 -9.35 5.25 12.69
C PHE A 160 -10.88 5.37 12.55
N LEU A 161 -11.45 4.90 11.43
CA LEU A 161 -12.90 4.99 11.20
C LEU A 161 -13.70 4.17 12.21
N VAL A 162 -13.23 2.97 12.55
CA VAL A 162 -13.89 2.12 13.55
C VAL A 162 -13.83 2.78 14.92
N TRP A 163 -12.66 3.31 15.28
CA TRP A 163 -12.48 3.97 16.57
C TRP A 163 -13.31 5.24 16.72
N ILE A 164 -13.43 6.07 15.67
CA ILE A 164 -14.23 7.30 15.74
C ILE A 164 -15.73 6.99 15.83
N LEU A 165 -16.22 6.02 15.04
CA LEU A 165 -17.61 5.60 15.10
C LEU A 165 -17.95 5.04 16.49
N LEU A 166 -17.12 4.18 17.05
CA LEU A 166 -17.33 3.66 18.40
C LEU A 166 -17.23 4.73 19.49
N THR A 167 -16.44 5.78 19.27
CA THR A 167 -16.33 6.91 20.20
C THR A 167 -17.61 7.76 20.16
N ILE A 168 -18.09 8.14 18.97
CA ILE A 168 -19.23 9.05 18.82
C ILE A 168 -20.56 8.35 19.17
N PHE A 169 -20.76 7.11 18.71
CA PHE A 169 -22.05 6.43 18.86
C PHE A 169 -22.21 5.70 20.20
N LEU A 170 -21.13 5.17 20.76
CA LEU A 170 -21.19 4.28 21.93
C LEU A 170 -20.36 4.79 23.11
N GLY A 171 -19.50 5.80 22.93
CA GLY A 171 -18.64 6.34 23.98
C GLY A 171 -17.49 5.42 24.41
N ILE A 172 -17.37 4.22 23.81
CA ILE A 172 -16.35 3.22 24.20
C ILE A 172 -15.11 3.24 23.31
N GLY A 173 -15.10 4.03 22.23
CA GLY A 173 -14.01 4.00 21.26
C GLY A 173 -12.64 4.32 21.85
N LEU A 174 -12.55 5.21 22.86
CA LEU A 174 -11.28 5.50 23.55
C LEU A 174 -10.70 4.29 24.29
N PHE A 175 -11.53 3.37 24.78
CA PHE A 175 -11.07 2.12 25.39
C PHE A 175 -10.58 1.13 24.33
N MET A 176 -11.22 1.11 23.16
CA MET A 176 -10.77 0.29 22.03
C MET A 176 -9.40 0.76 21.50
N VAL A 177 -9.17 2.07 21.44
CA VAL A 177 -7.86 2.63 21.09
C VAL A 177 -6.80 2.19 22.12
N GLN A 178 -7.10 2.33 23.42
CA GLN A 178 -6.21 1.86 24.49
C GLN A 178 -5.87 0.38 24.35
N TYR A 179 -6.88 -0.46 24.11
CA TYR A 179 -6.69 -1.89 23.95
C TYR A 179 -5.80 -2.22 22.75
N ASP A 180 -6.14 -1.70 21.57
CA ASP A 180 -5.48 -2.07 20.33
C ASP A 180 -4.03 -1.58 20.29
N VAL A 181 -3.81 -0.31 20.61
CA VAL A 181 -2.48 0.30 20.60
C VAL A 181 -1.58 -0.36 21.63
N GLN A 182 -2.06 -0.59 22.86
CA GLN A 182 -1.26 -1.25 23.89
C GLN A 182 -0.94 -2.70 23.51
N SER A 183 -1.90 -3.43 22.90
CA SER A 183 -1.67 -4.80 22.46
C SER A 183 -0.61 -4.87 21.36
N ARG A 184 -0.66 -3.96 20.39
CA ARG A 184 0.32 -3.87 19.29
C ARG A 184 1.71 -3.47 19.77
N LEU A 185 1.80 -2.46 20.65
CA LEU A 185 3.08 -2.05 21.23
C LEU A 185 3.69 -3.14 22.10
N ASN A 186 2.89 -3.84 22.92
CA ASN A 186 3.39 -4.98 23.68
C ASN A 186 3.91 -6.09 22.75
N ALA A 187 3.19 -6.40 21.68
CA ALA A 187 3.65 -7.37 20.69
C ALA A 187 4.98 -6.95 20.05
N LEU A 188 5.15 -5.66 19.75
CA LEU A 188 6.41 -5.10 19.29
C LEU A 188 7.54 -5.28 20.33
N TYR A 189 7.30 -4.88 21.59
CA TYR A 189 8.32 -4.92 22.65
C TYR A 189 8.75 -6.33 23.03
N GLU A 190 7.84 -7.29 22.90
CA GLU A 190 8.11 -8.71 23.14
C GLU A 190 8.68 -9.43 21.91
N GLY A 191 8.80 -8.74 20.77
CA GLY A 191 9.24 -9.35 19.51
C GLY A 191 8.26 -10.40 18.97
N ARG A 192 6.99 -10.35 19.39
CA ARG A 192 5.94 -11.24 18.89
C ARG A 192 5.44 -10.71 17.55
N PHE A 193 5.82 -11.40 16.47
CA PHE A 193 5.25 -11.19 15.13
C PHE A 193 3.89 -11.90 15.09
N ALA A 194 2.81 -11.16 15.41
CA ALA A 194 1.44 -11.65 15.44
C ALA A 194 0.67 -11.11 14.24
#